data_AF-G0TYF9-F1
#
_entry.id   AF-G0TYF9-F1
#
_cell.length_a   1.000
_cell.length_b   1.000
_cell.length_c   1.000
_cell.angle_alpha   90.00
_cell.angle_beta   90.00
_cell.angle_gamma   90.00
#
_symmetry.space_group_name_H-M   'P 1'
#
loop_
_entity.id
_entity.type
_entity.pdbx_description
1 polymer ?
#
loop_
_entity_poly.entity_id
_entity_poly.type
_entity_poly.pdbx_seq_one_letter_code
_entity_poly.pdbx_strand_id
1 'polypeptide(L)'
;MSIRLQQPDIRPTEIEMQRCKWHRVPFRRVQFSSRSASGGVNVNKGMLTNRERGDPFADPAVYRNRKSITAMRKVARKQDALLTEEQRRRQANELGIDSQAERDLRNGNAQSLFYNNASATRAIDEDEIMSPTPGTTHPTALRRLMEREVERRDHMMDKFGQPPTAREFHRLFTRLRHEDDETEAIERHQARLVEEYGLYPSTRLDAYMLDDDTYFPEWVKALPYSIRDRVKYGSLGLTEEDEALRVTLGRMPLDKRRKEWERLKKAREYNVAKEETLTLAELRDARQGKRRFHWLQRKRQKRASMLKRLALRKPDAFELWPSRVVDYSQRIAFIAQHVENGLDTKGRWPLDRDDLAKARVRRSREEAERTFLQTAEEKHMSKKMNGGGPDGSIMQLLQALETPEKPFKRLSRKVYANRVNAIVHGDQDEYGRRYRKMEARSKRRIRPYESLSEMALEKELRKEPRIYTNGLHHSDDENWPRHTKSWGDGMPSMRYGF
;
A
#
# COMPACT_ATOMS: atom_id res chain seq x y z
N MET A 1 -27.07 -83.38 21.42
CA MET A 1 -25.73 -83.15 22.01
C MET A 1 -24.83 -82.51 20.96
N SER A 2 -24.49 -81.23 21.14
CA SER A 2 -23.25 -80.63 20.64
C SER A 2 -23.07 -79.28 21.33
N ILE A 3 -21.86 -79.10 21.86
CA ILE A 3 -21.51 -78.23 22.97
C ILE A 3 -21.22 -76.81 22.44
N ARG A 4 -21.89 -75.79 22.98
CA ARG A 4 -21.49 -74.38 22.83
C ARG A 4 -20.26 -74.13 23.70
N LEU A 5 -19.11 -73.92 23.08
CA LEU A 5 -17.94 -73.33 23.72
C LEU A 5 -18.07 -71.81 23.64
N GLN A 6 -18.32 -71.15 24.77
CA GLN A 6 -18.16 -69.71 24.95
C GLN A 6 -16.67 -69.36 24.88
N GLN A 7 -16.28 -68.49 23.93
CA GLN A 7 -15.00 -67.78 24.02
C GLN A 7 -15.22 -66.45 24.77
N PRO A 8 -14.33 -66.09 25.70
CA PRO A 8 -14.52 -64.93 26.58
C PRO A 8 -14.25 -63.60 25.85
N ASP A 9 -15.11 -62.63 26.11
CA ASP A 9 -14.91 -61.21 25.80
C ASP A 9 -13.65 -60.70 26.52
N ILE A 10 -12.53 -60.62 25.79
CA ILE A 10 -11.37 -59.85 26.22
C ILE A 10 -11.70 -58.38 25.98
N ARG A 11 -12.25 -57.71 26.99
CA ARG A 11 -12.36 -56.25 26.98
C ARG A 11 -10.93 -55.68 27.01
N PRO A 12 -10.54 -54.82 26.06
CA PRO A 12 -9.28 -54.09 26.18
C PRO A 12 -9.35 -53.25 27.46
N THR A 13 -8.39 -53.45 28.34
CA THR A 13 -8.31 -52.71 29.60
C THR A 13 -8.17 -51.21 29.30
N GLU A 14 -8.71 -50.36 30.17
CA GLU A 14 -8.73 -48.89 29.99
C GLU A 14 -7.32 -48.28 29.77
N ILE A 15 -6.26 -49.02 30.10
CA ILE A 15 -4.86 -48.68 29.87
C ILE A 15 -4.50 -48.71 28.36
N GLU A 16 -5.08 -49.61 27.57
CA GLU A 16 -4.89 -49.62 26.10
C GLU A 16 -5.71 -48.53 25.40
N MET A 17 -6.90 -48.21 25.92
CA MET A 17 -7.75 -47.14 25.36
C MET A 17 -7.20 -45.73 25.64
N GLN A 18 -6.41 -45.54 26.71
CA GLN A 18 -5.76 -44.25 26.98
C GLN A 18 -4.53 -43.99 26.08
N ARG A 19 -3.86 -45.02 25.55
CA ARG A 19 -2.72 -44.85 24.64
C ARG A 19 -3.12 -44.40 23.22
N CYS A 20 -4.38 -44.54 22.83
CA CYS A 20 -4.86 -44.20 21.48
C CYS A 20 -5.50 -42.81 21.33
N LYS A 21 -5.66 -42.04 22.41
CA LYS A 21 -6.22 -40.66 22.36
C LYS A 21 -5.16 -39.58 22.12
N TRP A 22 -3.88 -39.91 22.31
CA TRP A 22 -2.77 -39.02 22.04
C TRP A 22 -2.07 -39.49 20.78
N HIS A 23 -2.09 -38.67 19.72
CA HIS A 23 -1.47 -38.89 18.39
C HIS A 23 -2.36 -39.47 17.28
N ARG A 24 -3.44 -38.76 16.92
CA ARG A 24 -3.96 -38.84 15.54
C ARG A 24 -3.27 -37.82 14.63
N VAL A 25 -1.94 -37.86 14.61
CA VAL A 25 -1.22 -37.36 13.43
C VAL A 25 -1.30 -38.51 12.41
N PRO A 26 -1.80 -38.28 11.18
CA PRO A 26 -1.82 -39.33 10.16
C PRO A 26 -0.44 -39.98 10.05
N PHE A 27 -0.33 -41.31 10.07
CA PHE A 27 0.96 -42.03 10.12
C PHE A 27 1.98 -41.51 9.08
N ARG A 28 1.49 -41.11 7.91
CA ARG A 28 2.26 -40.44 6.85
C ARG A 28 3.05 -39.19 7.28
N ARG A 29 2.60 -38.46 8.31
CA ARG A 29 3.24 -37.22 8.79
C ARG A 29 4.26 -37.47 9.91
N VAL A 30 4.31 -38.68 10.48
CA VAL A 30 5.18 -39.03 11.61
C VAL A 30 6.66 -38.77 11.32
N GLN A 31 7.10 -38.97 10.08
CA GLN A 31 8.48 -38.73 9.65
C GLN A 31 8.89 -37.24 9.59
N PHE A 32 7.92 -36.31 9.62
CA PHE A 32 8.17 -34.87 9.44
C PHE A 32 7.71 -34.01 10.62
N SER A 33 6.67 -34.44 11.35
CA SER A 33 6.09 -33.65 12.44
C SER A 33 6.91 -33.77 13.73
N SER A 34 6.94 -32.69 14.50
CA SER A 34 7.44 -32.73 15.88
C SER A 34 6.63 -33.76 16.70
N ARG A 35 7.34 -34.58 17.48
CA ARG A 35 6.76 -35.56 18.40
C ARG A 35 6.97 -35.05 19.82
N SER A 36 5.89 -34.87 20.57
CA SER A 36 5.94 -34.44 21.96
C SER A 36 4.93 -35.22 22.78
N ALA A 37 5.42 -35.89 23.83
CA ALA A 37 4.58 -36.60 24.79
C ALA A 37 3.83 -35.63 25.72
N SER A 38 4.41 -34.46 26.00
CA SER A 38 3.81 -33.40 26.82
C SER A 38 2.86 -32.47 26.05
N GLY A 39 2.54 -32.79 24.79
CA GLY A 39 1.70 -31.94 23.94
C GLY A 39 2.37 -30.63 23.50
N GLY A 40 3.69 -30.53 23.62
CA GLY A 40 4.46 -29.33 23.27
C GLY A 40 4.48 -28.25 24.35
N VAL A 41 4.09 -28.57 25.58
CA VAL A 41 4.13 -27.61 26.70
C VAL A 41 5.57 -27.33 27.12
N ASN A 42 6.04 -26.10 26.90
CA ASN A 42 7.39 -25.62 27.21
C ASN A 42 7.36 -24.27 27.97
N VAL A 43 6.67 -24.23 29.11
CA VAL A 43 6.55 -23.01 29.95
C VAL A 43 7.75 -22.88 30.88
N ASN A 44 8.58 -21.84 30.66
CA ASN A 44 9.66 -21.48 31.58
C ASN A 44 9.21 -20.37 32.52
N LYS A 45 9.06 -20.68 33.81
CA LYS A 45 8.61 -19.72 34.83
C LYS A 45 9.68 -18.67 35.21
N GLY A 46 10.94 -18.88 34.82
CA GLY A 46 12.03 -17.92 35.02
C GLY A 46 12.18 -16.89 33.89
N MET A 47 11.46 -17.04 32.78
CA MET A 47 11.46 -16.04 31.70
C MET A 47 10.45 -14.95 31.98
N LEU A 48 10.80 -13.70 31.72
CA LEU A 48 9.86 -12.57 31.76
C LEU A 48 8.71 -12.80 30.80
N THR A 49 7.48 -12.89 31.31
CA THR A 49 6.30 -13.02 30.47
C THR A 49 5.89 -11.65 29.93
N ASN A 50 4.95 -11.66 28.98
CA ASN A 50 4.40 -10.43 28.43
C ASN A 50 3.69 -9.57 29.49
N ARG A 51 3.27 -10.16 30.63
CA ARG A 51 2.68 -9.40 31.74
C ARG A 51 3.75 -8.65 32.53
N GLU A 52 4.86 -9.29 32.89
CA GLU A 52 5.94 -8.62 33.63
C GLU A 52 6.66 -7.57 32.78
N ARG A 53 6.75 -7.78 31.46
CA ARG A 53 7.28 -6.76 30.54
C ARG A 53 6.39 -5.51 30.44
N GLY A 54 5.13 -5.59 30.85
CA GLY A 54 4.21 -4.45 30.85
C GLY A 54 3.88 -3.96 29.44
N ASP A 55 4.01 -2.65 29.21
CA ASP A 55 3.63 -1.99 27.96
C ASP A 55 4.83 -1.83 27.02
N PRO A 56 4.82 -2.45 25.82
CA PRO A 56 5.96 -2.41 24.90
C PRO A 56 6.09 -1.07 24.14
N PHE A 57 5.27 -0.05 24.42
CA PHE A 57 5.34 1.24 23.70
C PHE A 57 6.71 1.93 23.78
N ALA A 58 7.50 1.66 24.82
CA ALA A 58 8.85 2.20 25.01
C ALA A 58 9.91 1.52 24.12
N ASP A 59 9.61 0.36 23.53
CA ASP A 59 10.55 -0.34 22.67
C ASP A 59 10.77 0.42 21.34
N PRO A 60 12.03 0.62 20.90
CA PRO A 60 12.34 1.30 19.63
C PRO A 60 11.67 0.66 18.41
N ALA A 61 11.48 -0.67 18.45
CA ALA A 61 10.80 -1.41 17.41
C ALA A 61 9.30 -1.09 17.32
N VAL A 62 8.70 -0.51 18.36
CA VAL A 62 7.28 -0.16 18.43
C VAL A 62 7.07 1.31 18.08
N TYR A 63 7.68 2.25 18.80
CA TYR A 63 7.44 3.70 18.56
C TYR A 63 8.04 4.23 17.25
N ARG A 64 9.04 3.55 16.66
CA ARG A 64 9.57 3.91 15.32
C ARG A 64 8.93 3.12 14.18
N ASN A 65 7.93 2.27 14.45
CA ASN A 65 7.33 1.40 13.43
C ASN A 65 6.37 2.17 12.51
N ARG A 66 6.91 2.70 11.41
CA ARG A 66 6.12 3.38 10.36
C ARG A 66 5.39 2.44 9.40
N LYS A 67 5.38 1.13 9.65
CA LYS A 67 4.75 0.12 8.80
C LYS A 67 3.48 -0.49 9.41
N SER A 68 3.28 -0.34 10.72
CA SER A 68 2.08 -0.81 11.42
C SER A 68 1.19 0.39 11.80
N ILE A 69 -0.06 0.32 11.35
CA ILE A 69 -1.13 1.27 11.69
C ILE A 69 -1.41 1.20 13.20
N THR A 70 -1.45 -0.01 13.76
CA THR A 70 -1.72 -0.23 15.19
C THR A 70 -0.61 0.32 16.05
N ALA A 71 0.66 0.06 15.71
CA ALA A 71 1.79 0.59 16.47
C ALA A 71 1.78 2.12 16.49
N MET A 72 1.69 2.77 15.33
CA MET A 72 1.64 4.22 15.23
C MET A 72 0.49 4.83 16.04
N ARG A 73 -0.72 4.29 15.90
CA ARG A 73 -1.90 4.84 16.57
C ARG A 73 -1.85 4.63 18.08
N LYS A 74 -1.50 3.42 18.53
CA LYS A 74 -1.47 3.12 19.98
C LYS A 74 -0.37 3.90 20.69
N VAL A 75 0.81 4.02 20.07
CA VAL A 75 1.91 4.82 20.62
C VAL A 75 1.54 6.29 20.69
N ALA A 76 1.02 6.88 19.60
CA ALA A 76 0.60 8.28 19.61
C ALA A 76 -0.45 8.54 20.68
N ARG A 77 -1.49 7.69 20.76
CA ARG A 77 -2.53 7.80 21.80
C ARG A 77 -1.95 7.66 23.22
N LYS A 78 -1.00 6.74 23.43
CA LYS A 78 -0.37 6.54 24.74
C LYS A 78 0.49 7.73 25.14
N GLN A 79 1.27 8.28 24.22
CA GLN A 79 2.10 9.46 24.45
C GLN A 79 1.23 10.69 24.75
N ASP A 80 0.20 10.95 23.93
CA ASP A 80 -0.73 12.06 24.16
C ASP A 80 -1.43 11.92 25.52
N ALA A 81 -1.88 10.71 25.87
CA ALA A 81 -2.52 10.46 27.16
C ALA A 81 -1.57 10.71 28.34
N LEU A 82 -0.33 10.22 28.28
CA LEU A 82 0.66 10.42 29.33
C LEU A 82 1.05 11.90 29.48
N LEU A 83 1.22 12.63 28.36
CA LEU A 83 1.51 14.06 28.37
C LEU A 83 0.35 14.86 28.97
N THR A 84 -0.89 14.50 28.62
CA THR A 84 -2.10 15.14 29.16
C THR A 84 -2.24 14.87 30.66
N GLU A 85 -2.04 13.62 31.10
CA GLU A 85 -2.04 13.26 32.52
C GLU A 85 -0.94 14.00 33.31
N GLU A 86 0.26 14.13 32.75
CA GLU A 86 1.35 14.87 33.37
C GLU A 86 1.07 16.37 33.47
N GLN A 87 0.56 16.99 32.40
CA GLN A 87 0.17 18.41 32.39
C GLN A 87 -0.92 18.69 33.42
N ARG A 88 -1.95 17.87 33.47
CA ARG A 88 -3.03 17.96 34.47
C ARG A 88 -2.50 17.84 35.89
N ARG A 89 -1.64 16.85 36.14
CA ARG A 89 -1.02 16.66 37.46
C ARG A 89 -0.18 17.87 37.87
N ARG A 90 0.57 18.48 36.94
CA ARG A 90 1.34 19.70 37.21
C ARG A 90 0.43 20.88 37.55
N GLN A 91 -0.63 21.10 36.78
CA GLN A 91 -1.62 22.16 37.06
C GLN A 91 -2.32 21.95 38.40
N ALA A 92 -2.71 20.72 38.73
CA ALA A 92 -3.32 20.40 40.02
C ALA A 92 -2.36 20.67 41.20
N ASN A 93 -1.08 20.30 41.04
CA ASN A 93 -0.05 20.60 42.04
C ASN A 93 0.19 22.11 42.19
N GLU A 94 0.20 22.87 41.10
CA GLU A 94 0.34 24.34 41.11
C GLU A 94 -0.84 25.02 41.84
N LEU A 95 -2.03 24.43 41.75
CA LEU A 95 -3.23 24.87 42.47
C LEU A 95 -3.29 24.37 43.93
N GLY A 96 -2.28 23.61 44.39
CA GLY A 96 -2.23 23.06 45.75
C GLY A 96 -3.29 21.98 46.03
N ILE A 97 -3.81 21.33 44.99
CA ILE A 97 -4.86 20.31 45.10
C ILE A 97 -4.21 18.95 45.31
N ASP A 98 -4.55 18.29 46.41
CA ASP A 98 -4.12 16.92 46.66
C ASP A 98 -4.75 15.92 45.68
N SER A 99 -4.02 14.86 45.34
CA SER A 99 -4.45 13.83 44.38
C SER A 99 -5.78 13.13 44.72
N GLN A 100 -6.17 13.11 46.00
CA GLN A 100 -7.45 12.60 46.47
C GLN A 100 -8.59 13.59 46.13
N ALA A 101 -8.37 14.88 46.41
CA ALA A 101 -9.32 15.94 46.11
C ALA A 101 -9.52 16.12 44.59
N GLU A 102 -8.47 15.95 43.77
CA GLU A 102 -8.59 15.94 42.31
C GLU A 102 -9.51 14.81 41.81
N ARG A 103 -9.40 13.61 42.39
CA ARG A 103 -10.27 12.46 42.04
C ARG A 103 -11.72 12.69 42.47
N ASP A 104 -11.93 13.26 43.65
CA ASP A 104 -13.27 13.53 44.17
C ASP A 104 -14.00 14.61 43.37
N LEU A 105 -13.27 15.62 42.88
CA LEU A 105 -13.79 16.63 41.95
C LEU A 105 -14.16 16.01 40.60
N ARG A 106 -13.31 15.15 40.02
CA ARG A 106 -13.59 14.49 38.72
C ARG A 106 -14.73 13.49 38.77
N ASN A 107 -14.89 12.78 39.88
CA ASN A 107 -15.99 11.83 40.05
C ASN A 107 -17.33 12.53 40.27
N GLY A 108 -17.35 13.87 40.37
CA GLY A 108 -18.54 14.64 40.74
C GLY A 108 -18.98 14.40 42.20
N ASN A 109 -18.11 13.82 43.03
CA ASN A 109 -18.41 13.44 44.41
C ASN A 109 -18.31 14.64 45.37
N ALA A 110 -17.54 15.67 45.02
CA ALA A 110 -17.38 16.86 45.84
C ALA A 110 -18.31 17.99 45.35
N GLN A 111 -19.30 18.38 46.18
CA GLN A 111 -20.06 19.61 45.96
C GLN A 111 -19.15 20.82 46.21
N SER A 112 -19.05 21.69 45.19
CA SER A 112 -18.30 22.95 45.19
C SER A 112 -18.88 23.96 46.20
N LEU A 113 -18.67 23.73 47.50
CA LEU A 113 -19.19 24.62 48.56
C LEU A 113 -18.15 25.58 49.14
N PHE A 114 -16.87 25.45 48.79
CA PHE A 114 -15.80 26.34 49.28
C PHE A 114 -15.22 27.21 48.16
N TYR A 115 -15.16 28.54 48.38
CA TYR A 115 -14.61 29.52 47.44
C TYR A 115 -13.16 29.22 46.98
N ASN A 116 -12.37 28.54 47.82
CA ASN A 116 -11.00 28.12 47.49
C ASN A 116 -10.95 26.96 46.47
N ASN A 117 -12.06 26.23 46.28
CA ASN A 117 -12.15 25.14 45.30
C ASN A 117 -12.73 25.59 43.96
N ALA A 118 -13.16 26.86 43.83
CA ALA A 118 -13.76 27.37 42.60
C ALA A 118 -12.73 27.57 41.47
N SER A 119 -11.48 27.88 41.80
CA SER A 119 -10.38 27.92 40.82
C SER A 119 -10.02 26.52 40.33
N ALA A 120 -10.03 25.54 41.23
CA ALA A 120 -9.79 24.12 40.94
C ALA A 120 -10.87 23.53 40.02
N THR A 121 -12.15 23.74 40.32
CA THR A 121 -13.25 23.29 39.44
C THR A 121 -13.23 23.98 38.09
N ARG A 122 -12.99 25.30 38.05
CA ARG A 122 -12.85 26.01 36.77
C ARG A 122 -11.70 25.48 35.92
N ALA A 123 -10.55 25.18 36.53
CA ALA A 123 -9.41 24.62 35.81
C ALA A 123 -9.70 23.20 35.29
N ILE A 124 -10.43 22.37 36.05
CA ILE A 124 -10.83 21.03 35.62
C ILE A 124 -11.88 21.11 34.49
N ASP A 125 -12.89 21.96 34.62
CA ASP A 125 -13.90 22.17 33.56
C ASP A 125 -13.27 22.77 32.30
N GLU A 126 -12.39 23.76 32.45
CA GLU A 126 -11.65 24.35 31.34
C GLU A 126 -10.78 23.31 30.66
N ASP A 127 -10.04 22.48 31.42
CA ASP A 127 -9.23 21.43 30.82
C ASP A 127 -10.09 20.34 30.17
N GLU A 128 -11.22 19.93 30.76
CA GLU A 128 -12.10 18.91 30.16
C GLU A 128 -12.73 19.38 28.84
N ILE A 129 -13.12 20.65 28.74
CA ILE A 129 -13.78 21.21 27.56
C ILE A 129 -12.74 21.73 26.54
N MET A 130 -11.67 22.39 26.98
CA MET A 130 -10.67 23.03 26.11
C MET A 130 -9.52 22.09 25.72
N SER A 131 -9.15 21.08 26.53
CA SER A 131 -8.09 20.16 26.13
C SER A 131 -8.50 19.32 24.90
N PRO A 132 -7.58 19.09 23.95
CA PRO A 132 -7.85 18.18 22.84
C PRO A 132 -7.92 16.75 23.35
N THR A 133 -8.90 15.98 22.90
CA THR A 133 -9.00 14.56 23.27
C THR A 133 -7.73 13.82 22.81
N PRO A 134 -7.07 13.02 23.68
CA PRO A 134 -5.84 12.32 23.33
C PRO A 134 -5.99 11.39 22.13
N GLY A 135 -5.04 11.42 21.20
CA GLY A 135 -5.04 10.57 20.00
C GLY A 135 -6.04 10.98 18.91
N THR A 136 -6.52 12.23 18.94
CA THR A 136 -7.31 12.84 17.84
C THR A 136 -6.45 13.13 16.62
N THR A 137 -5.16 13.42 16.82
CA THR A 137 -4.19 13.70 15.75
C THR A 137 -4.02 12.50 14.81
N HIS A 138 -4.17 12.75 13.51
CA HIS A 138 -3.99 11.74 12.48
C HIS A 138 -2.74 12.06 11.65
N PRO A 139 -1.62 11.32 11.82
CA PRO A 139 -0.40 11.63 11.08
C PRO A 139 -0.51 11.18 9.62
N THR A 140 0.14 11.91 8.70
CA THR A 140 0.17 11.59 7.26
C THR A 140 0.69 10.19 6.93
N ALA A 141 1.63 9.68 7.73
CA ALA A 141 2.12 8.33 7.57
C ALA A 141 1.01 7.27 7.74
N LEU A 142 0.00 7.55 8.59
CA LEU A 142 -1.15 6.67 8.79
C LEU A 142 -2.06 6.68 7.56
N ARG A 143 -2.34 7.87 7.01
CA ARG A 143 -3.06 8.02 5.73
C ARG A 143 -2.38 7.28 4.59
N ARG A 144 -1.06 7.46 4.43
CA ARG A 144 -0.26 6.74 3.41
C ARG A 144 -0.30 5.22 3.61
N LEU A 145 -0.33 4.72 4.85
CA LEU A 145 -0.47 3.29 5.12
C LEU A 145 -1.85 2.73 4.73
N MET A 146 -2.90 3.52 4.84
CA MET A 146 -4.24 3.13 4.38
C MET A 146 -4.28 2.96 2.85
N GLU A 147 -3.65 3.88 2.12
CA GLU A 147 -3.56 3.82 0.66
C GLU A 147 -2.59 2.74 0.16
N ARG A 148 -1.58 2.39 0.97
CA ARG A 148 -0.57 1.39 0.61
C ARG A 148 -1.16 0.04 0.21
N GLU A 149 -2.34 -0.36 0.73
CA GLU A 149 -2.97 -1.60 0.28
C GLU A 149 -3.43 -1.52 -1.18
N VAL A 150 -3.91 -0.35 -1.64
CA VAL A 150 -4.23 -0.12 -3.06
C VAL A 150 -2.96 -0.15 -3.90
N GLU A 151 -1.92 0.57 -3.48
CA GLU A 151 -0.62 0.58 -4.17
C GLU A 151 -0.01 -0.82 -4.29
N ARG A 152 -0.08 -1.62 -3.21
CA ARG A 152 0.39 -3.00 -3.20
C ARG A 152 -0.39 -3.84 -4.20
N ARG A 153 -1.71 -3.70 -4.28
CA ARG A 153 -2.53 -4.43 -5.26
C ARG A 153 -2.15 -4.05 -6.68
N ASP A 154 -2.04 -2.76 -6.97
CA ASP A 154 -1.67 -2.27 -8.29
C ASP A 154 -0.26 -2.75 -8.69
N HIS A 155 0.71 -2.69 -7.78
CA HIS A 155 2.05 -3.23 -8.00
C HIS A 155 2.04 -4.75 -8.26
N MET A 156 1.29 -5.51 -7.47
CA MET A 156 1.20 -6.97 -7.63
C MET A 156 0.52 -7.37 -8.95
N MET A 157 -0.50 -6.61 -9.38
CA MET A 157 -1.16 -6.80 -10.66
C MET A 157 -0.27 -6.40 -11.83
N ASP A 158 0.54 -5.36 -11.71
CA ASP A 158 1.48 -4.95 -12.76
C ASP A 158 2.64 -5.93 -12.93
N LYS A 159 3.15 -6.47 -11.82
CA LYS A 159 4.32 -7.34 -11.79
C LYS A 159 4.01 -8.81 -12.08
N PHE A 160 2.86 -9.30 -11.63
CA PHE A 160 2.49 -10.72 -11.70
C PHE A 160 1.12 -10.96 -12.34
N GLY A 161 0.50 -9.92 -12.91
CA GLY A 161 -0.79 -10.06 -13.59
C GLY A 161 -0.65 -10.89 -14.85
N GLN A 162 -1.56 -11.84 -15.02
CA GLN A 162 -1.72 -12.53 -16.30
C GLN A 162 -2.27 -11.57 -17.37
N PRO A 163 -2.04 -11.87 -18.66
CA PRO A 163 -2.66 -11.15 -19.76
C PRO A 163 -4.18 -11.05 -19.57
N PRO A 164 -4.79 -9.88 -19.80
CA PRO A 164 -6.21 -9.70 -19.52
C PRO A 164 -7.07 -10.55 -20.46
N THR A 165 -8.20 -11.01 -19.93
CA THR A 165 -9.26 -11.65 -20.74
C THR A 165 -9.92 -10.65 -21.70
N ALA A 166 -10.77 -11.13 -22.61
CA ALA A 166 -11.43 -10.27 -23.59
C ALA A 166 -12.26 -9.12 -22.98
N ARG A 167 -13.02 -9.45 -21.93
CA ARG A 167 -13.86 -8.50 -21.20
C ARG A 167 -13.02 -7.52 -20.41
N GLU A 168 -11.95 -7.97 -19.77
CA GLU A 168 -11.03 -7.10 -19.03
C GLU A 168 -10.30 -6.13 -19.96
N PHE A 169 -9.83 -6.61 -21.12
CA PHE A 169 -9.21 -5.78 -22.14
C PHE A 169 -10.17 -4.67 -22.61
N HIS A 170 -11.41 -5.02 -22.97
CA HIS A 170 -12.38 -4.02 -23.40
C HIS A 170 -12.65 -2.99 -22.29
N ARG A 171 -12.84 -3.43 -21.03
CA ARG A 171 -13.03 -2.52 -19.89
C ARG A 171 -11.85 -1.57 -19.69
N LEU A 172 -10.61 -2.06 -19.82
CA LEU A 172 -9.40 -1.24 -19.71
C LEU A 172 -9.30 -0.24 -20.87
N PHE A 173 -9.58 -0.68 -22.09
CA PHE A 173 -9.57 0.17 -23.27
C PHE A 173 -10.62 1.29 -23.19
N THR A 174 -11.87 0.92 -22.89
CA THR A 174 -12.98 1.86 -22.72
C THR A 174 -12.68 2.87 -21.61
N ARG A 175 -12.12 2.41 -20.48
CA ARG A 175 -11.68 3.32 -19.40
C ARG A 175 -10.60 4.30 -19.85
N LEU A 176 -9.61 3.85 -20.61
CA LEU A 176 -8.52 4.72 -21.08
C LEU A 176 -9.02 5.73 -22.12
N ARG A 177 -9.93 5.30 -23.01
CA ARG A 177 -10.52 6.15 -24.04
C ARG A 177 -11.39 7.25 -23.46
N HIS A 178 -12.23 6.93 -22.46
CA HIS A 178 -13.11 7.90 -21.81
C HIS A 178 -12.46 8.63 -20.63
N GLU A 179 -11.16 8.48 -20.39
CA GLU A 179 -10.48 9.21 -19.31
C GLU A 179 -10.54 10.71 -19.58
N ASP A 180 -10.38 11.11 -20.84
CA ASP A 180 -10.41 12.52 -21.27
C ASP A 180 -11.85 13.08 -21.25
N ASP A 181 -12.83 12.33 -21.79
CA ASP A 181 -14.26 12.68 -21.71
C ASP A 181 -14.74 12.87 -20.25
N GLU A 182 -14.26 12.02 -19.33
CA GLU A 182 -14.59 12.10 -17.91
C GLU A 182 -13.98 13.34 -17.26
N THR A 183 -12.75 13.74 -17.65
CA THR A 183 -12.16 15.00 -17.17
C THR A 183 -12.92 16.22 -17.68
N GLU A 184 -13.30 16.25 -18.95
CA GLU A 184 -14.11 17.34 -19.51
C GLU A 184 -15.50 17.42 -18.87
N ALA A 185 -16.12 16.29 -18.55
CA ALA A 185 -17.39 16.26 -17.83
C ALA A 185 -17.25 16.82 -16.40
N ILE A 186 -16.18 16.47 -15.69
CA ILE A 186 -15.90 17.01 -14.35
C ILE A 186 -15.71 18.53 -14.42
N GLU A 187 -14.93 19.01 -15.38
CA GLU A 187 -14.68 20.44 -15.57
C GLU A 187 -15.97 21.20 -15.87
N ARG A 188 -16.83 20.68 -16.75
CA ARG A 188 -18.17 21.25 -17.02
C ARG A 188 -19.04 21.34 -15.77
N HIS A 189 -19.08 20.28 -14.96
CA HIS A 189 -19.84 20.31 -13.70
C HIS A 189 -19.25 21.28 -12.67
N GLN A 190 -17.92 21.43 -12.63
CA GLN A 190 -17.24 22.40 -11.77
C GLN A 190 -17.51 23.84 -12.22
N ALA A 191 -17.43 24.12 -13.52
CA ALA A 191 -17.76 25.44 -14.07
C ALA A 191 -19.20 25.82 -13.72
N ARG A 192 -20.15 24.90 -13.92
CA ARG A 192 -21.55 25.08 -13.54
C ARG A 192 -21.74 25.40 -12.05
N LEU A 193 -20.99 24.75 -11.15
CA LEU A 193 -21.06 25.04 -9.70
C LEU A 193 -20.60 26.46 -9.38
N VAL A 194 -19.57 26.93 -10.05
CA VAL A 194 -19.05 28.29 -9.86
C VAL A 194 -20.02 29.31 -10.44
N GLU A 195 -20.49 29.10 -11.68
CA GLU A 195 -21.31 30.06 -12.42
C GLU A 195 -22.75 30.17 -11.91
N GLU A 196 -23.42 29.04 -11.64
CA GLU A 196 -24.83 29.06 -11.21
C GLU A 196 -25.01 29.26 -9.70
N TYR A 197 -24.08 28.72 -8.88
CA TYR A 197 -24.23 28.68 -7.43
C TYR A 197 -23.19 29.53 -6.67
N GLY A 198 -22.24 30.16 -7.36
CA GLY A 198 -21.19 30.96 -6.72
C GLY A 198 -20.23 30.13 -5.86
N LEU A 199 -20.15 28.81 -6.06
CA LEU A 199 -19.32 27.91 -5.26
C LEU A 199 -17.88 27.85 -5.78
N TYR A 200 -17.12 28.89 -5.45
CA TYR A 200 -15.72 29.03 -5.80
C TYR A 200 -14.84 27.93 -5.16
N PRO A 201 -13.64 27.67 -5.73
CA PRO A 201 -12.70 26.71 -5.16
C PRO A 201 -12.36 26.95 -3.69
N SER A 202 -12.27 28.21 -3.24
CA SER A 202 -12.02 28.57 -1.84
C SER A 202 -13.12 28.03 -0.91
N THR A 203 -14.38 28.28 -1.23
CA THR A 203 -15.54 27.79 -0.46
C THR A 203 -15.61 26.26 -0.48
N ARG A 204 -15.27 25.62 -1.60
CA ARG A 204 -15.21 24.15 -1.70
C ARG A 204 -14.09 23.55 -0.84
N LEU A 205 -12.97 24.27 -0.68
CA LEU A 205 -11.90 23.88 0.24
C LEU A 205 -12.33 24.01 1.70
N ASP A 206 -13.05 25.07 2.04
CA ASP A 206 -13.64 25.24 3.38
C ASP A 206 -14.61 24.07 3.68
N ALA A 207 -15.51 23.76 2.74
CA ALA A 207 -16.43 22.63 2.85
C ALA A 207 -15.70 21.28 3.02
N TYR A 208 -14.61 21.07 2.27
CA TYR A 208 -13.78 19.88 2.39
C TYR A 208 -13.18 19.74 3.80
N MET A 209 -12.52 20.79 4.30
CA MET A 209 -11.79 20.76 5.57
C MET A 209 -12.71 20.72 6.78
N LEU A 210 -13.90 21.33 6.69
CA LEU A 210 -14.91 21.31 7.74
C LEU A 210 -15.78 20.04 7.72
N ASP A 211 -15.66 19.23 6.66
CA ASP A 211 -16.49 18.05 6.40
C ASP A 211 -17.98 18.40 6.34
N ASP A 212 -18.30 19.48 5.64
CA ASP A 212 -19.63 20.08 5.58
C ASP A 212 -20.20 20.01 4.16
N ASP A 213 -21.16 19.12 3.97
CA ASP A 213 -21.83 18.90 2.68
C ASP A 213 -22.96 19.90 2.40
N THR A 214 -23.29 20.80 3.34
CA THR A 214 -24.36 21.81 3.16
C THR A 214 -24.02 22.86 2.11
N TYR A 215 -22.73 23.05 1.82
CA TYR A 215 -22.25 23.94 0.78
C TYR A 215 -22.64 23.48 -0.64
N PHE A 216 -22.92 22.20 -0.85
CA PHE A 216 -23.16 21.65 -2.18
C PHE A 216 -24.65 21.47 -2.48
N PRO A 217 -25.13 21.85 -3.69
CA PRO A 217 -26.51 21.61 -4.09
C PRO A 217 -26.79 20.11 -4.26
N GLU A 218 -28.07 19.73 -4.15
CA GLU A 218 -28.49 18.32 -4.11
C GLU A 218 -28.08 17.51 -5.35
N TRP A 219 -28.05 18.13 -6.53
CA TRP A 219 -27.63 17.43 -7.75
C TRP A 219 -26.19 16.93 -7.69
N VAL A 220 -25.32 17.57 -6.90
CA VAL A 220 -23.93 17.11 -6.69
C VAL A 220 -23.91 15.77 -5.96
N LYS A 221 -24.80 15.58 -4.98
CA LYS A 221 -24.95 14.29 -4.29
C LYS A 221 -25.52 13.21 -5.21
N ALA A 222 -26.36 13.60 -6.17
CA ALA A 222 -26.93 12.71 -7.17
C ALA A 222 -25.97 12.33 -8.32
N LEU A 223 -24.81 13.00 -8.45
CA LEU A 223 -23.84 12.69 -9.50
C LEU A 223 -23.35 11.23 -9.42
N PRO A 224 -22.92 10.66 -10.56
CA PRO A 224 -22.31 9.33 -10.60
C PRO A 224 -21.15 9.22 -9.61
N TYR A 225 -21.12 8.13 -8.84
CA TYR A 225 -20.12 7.89 -7.80
C TYR A 225 -18.67 7.93 -8.31
N SER A 226 -18.45 7.67 -9.61
CA SER A 226 -17.10 7.72 -10.20
C SER A 226 -16.52 9.13 -10.22
N ILE A 227 -17.36 10.16 -10.40
CA ILE A 227 -16.95 11.56 -10.54
C ILE A 227 -17.37 12.44 -9.36
N ARG A 228 -18.35 12.03 -8.55
CA ARG A 228 -18.93 12.83 -7.45
C ARG A 228 -17.88 13.52 -6.58
N ASP A 229 -16.95 12.74 -6.02
CA ASP A 229 -15.90 13.27 -5.14
C ASP A 229 -14.90 14.18 -5.86
N ARG A 230 -14.64 13.88 -7.14
CA ARG A 230 -13.72 14.66 -8.00
C ARG A 230 -14.34 15.99 -8.42
N VAL A 231 -15.64 16.03 -8.67
CA VAL A 231 -16.35 17.28 -8.94
C VAL A 231 -16.29 18.20 -7.73
N LYS A 232 -16.54 17.68 -6.53
CA LYS A 232 -16.43 18.46 -5.28
C LYS A 232 -15.00 19.00 -5.05
N TYR A 233 -14.00 18.11 -5.06
CA TYR A 233 -12.70 18.41 -4.47
C TYR A 233 -11.49 18.31 -5.42
N GLY A 234 -11.66 17.78 -6.63
CA GLY A 234 -10.55 17.43 -7.53
C GLY A 234 -9.72 18.63 -8.03
N SER A 235 -10.29 19.84 -8.02
CA SER A 235 -9.62 21.07 -8.46
C SER A 235 -8.84 21.81 -7.35
N LEU A 236 -8.89 21.32 -6.09
CA LEU A 236 -8.48 22.09 -4.90
C LEU A 236 -6.99 21.98 -4.53
N GLY A 237 -6.16 21.25 -5.29
CA GLY A 237 -4.72 21.14 -5.01
C GLY A 237 -4.40 20.58 -3.62
N LEU A 238 -5.10 19.52 -3.21
CA LEU A 238 -4.97 18.86 -1.92
C LEU A 238 -3.76 17.93 -1.85
N THR A 239 -3.08 17.96 -0.71
CA THR A 239 -1.94 17.09 -0.38
C THR A 239 -2.34 15.98 0.60
N GLU A 240 -1.46 14.99 0.79
CA GLU A 240 -1.67 13.95 1.81
C GLU A 240 -1.63 14.51 3.24
N GLU A 241 -1.00 15.68 3.43
CA GLU A 241 -1.02 16.46 4.67
C GLU A 241 -2.38 17.09 4.90
N ASP A 242 -2.99 17.68 3.86
CA ASP A 242 -4.35 18.21 3.90
C ASP A 242 -5.39 17.13 4.20
N GLU A 243 -5.26 15.95 3.61
CA GLU A 243 -6.17 14.82 3.88
C GLU A 243 -6.07 14.35 5.34
N ALA A 244 -4.85 14.28 5.88
CA ALA A 244 -4.62 13.88 7.27
C ALA A 244 -5.10 14.96 8.26
N LEU A 245 -4.93 16.24 7.88
CA LEU A 245 -5.45 17.37 8.61
C LEU A 245 -6.98 17.36 8.64
N ARG A 246 -7.65 17.14 7.50
CA ARG A 246 -9.11 17.00 7.45
C ARG A 246 -9.62 15.91 8.40
N VAL A 247 -8.96 14.75 8.44
CA VAL A 247 -9.32 13.68 9.40
C VAL A 247 -9.12 14.15 10.84
N THR A 248 -8.04 14.89 11.12
CA THR A 248 -7.78 15.45 12.45
C THR A 248 -8.86 16.46 12.85
N LEU A 249 -9.20 17.39 11.95
CA LEU A 249 -10.29 18.36 12.08
C LEU A 249 -11.63 17.66 12.28
N GLY A 250 -11.92 16.62 11.50
CA GLY A 250 -13.11 15.76 11.58
C GLY A 250 -13.33 15.09 12.94
N ARG A 251 -12.25 14.85 13.68
CA ARG A 251 -12.28 14.28 15.03
C ARG A 251 -12.39 15.31 16.14
N MET A 252 -12.13 16.58 15.82
CA MET A 252 -12.30 17.69 16.75
C MET A 252 -13.77 18.14 16.80
N PRO A 253 -14.21 18.71 17.93
CA PRO A 253 -15.47 19.44 18.04
C PRO A 253 -15.59 20.56 16.98
N LEU A 254 -16.81 20.87 16.56
CA LEU A 254 -17.08 21.77 15.42
C LEU A 254 -16.56 23.21 15.63
N ASP A 255 -16.68 23.72 16.86
CA ASP A 255 -16.21 25.06 17.24
C ASP A 255 -14.68 25.16 17.15
N LYS A 256 -13.96 24.17 17.70
CA LYS A 256 -12.49 24.06 17.58
C LYS A 256 -12.07 23.85 16.13
N ARG A 257 -12.81 23.03 15.38
CA ARG A 257 -12.57 22.77 13.96
C ARG A 257 -12.56 24.06 13.14
N ARG A 258 -13.58 24.90 13.32
CA ARG A 258 -13.70 26.20 12.61
C ARG A 258 -12.57 27.15 12.98
N LYS A 259 -12.29 27.32 14.28
CA LYS A 259 -11.19 28.19 14.75
C LYS A 259 -9.83 27.74 14.20
N GLU A 260 -9.56 26.44 14.27
CA GLU A 260 -8.29 25.87 13.82
C GLU A 260 -8.17 25.93 12.29
N TRP A 261 -9.26 25.69 11.56
CA TRP A 261 -9.28 25.84 10.10
C TRP A 261 -9.00 27.28 9.67
N GLU A 262 -9.66 28.28 10.27
CA GLU A 262 -9.39 29.69 9.95
C GLU A 262 -7.93 30.08 10.24
N ARG A 263 -7.37 29.60 11.36
CA ARG A 263 -5.96 29.79 11.69
C ARG A 263 -5.04 29.20 10.61
N LEU A 264 -5.33 27.98 10.15
CA LEU A 264 -4.54 27.27 9.15
C LEU A 264 -4.71 27.86 7.75
N LYS A 265 -5.91 28.31 7.39
CA LYS A 265 -6.22 29.02 6.15
C LYS A 265 -5.41 30.30 6.05
N LYS A 266 -5.43 31.12 7.11
CA LYS A 266 -4.59 32.32 7.20
C LYS A 266 -3.10 32.00 7.08
N ALA A 267 -2.62 30.97 7.78
CA ALA A 267 -1.22 30.53 7.67
C ALA A 267 -0.85 30.07 6.25
N ARG A 268 -1.77 29.41 5.54
CA ARG A 268 -1.57 28.98 4.15
C ARG A 268 -1.51 30.16 3.20
N GLU A 269 -2.35 31.17 3.37
CA GLU A 269 -2.29 32.41 2.60
C GLU A 269 -0.94 33.13 2.77
N TYR A 270 -0.41 33.18 4.01
CA TYR A 270 0.95 33.69 4.26
C TYR A 270 2.03 32.85 3.57
N ASN A 271 1.90 31.52 3.58
CA ASN A 271 2.86 30.65 2.90
C ASN A 271 2.83 30.86 1.39
N VAL A 272 1.64 30.94 0.77
CA VAL A 272 1.48 31.23 -0.66
C VAL A 272 2.09 32.59 -1.03
N ALA A 273 1.90 33.62 -0.19
CA ALA A 273 2.54 34.91 -0.40
C ALA A 273 4.08 34.85 -0.30
N LYS A 274 4.62 33.90 0.46
CA LYS A 274 6.07 33.68 0.65
C LYS A 274 6.69 32.70 -0.37
N GLU A 275 5.86 31.94 -1.09
CA GLU A 275 6.26 30.93 -2.07
C GLU A 275 6.88 31.50 -3.36
N GLU A 276 7.10 32.81 -3.45
CA GLU A 276 7.91 33.42 -4.52
C GLU A 276 9.34 32.85 -4.54
N THR A 277 9.89 32.53 -3.36
CA THR A 277 11.24 31.94 -3.22
C THR A 277 11.17 30.46 -2.88
N LEU A 278 12.10 29.68 -3.45
CA LEU A 278 12.27 28.27 -3.09
C LEU A 278 13.13 28.13 -1.83
N THR A 279 12.68 27.31 -0.89
CA THR A 279 13.46 27.00 0.31
C THR A 279 14.63 26.06 -0.02
N LEU A 280 15.67 26.05 0.81
CA LEU A 280 16.81 25.14 0.64
C LEU A 280 16.38 23.66 0.63
N ALA A 281 15.34 23.31 1.39
CA ALA A 281 14.80 21.96 1.43
C ALA A 281 14.14 21.57 0.09
N GLU A 282 13.38 22.49 -0.51
CA GLU A 282 12.78 22.31 -1.84
C GLU A 282 13.84 22.21 -2.92
N LEU A 283 14.85 23.07 -2.92
CA LEU A 283 15.97 23.01 -3.87
C LEU A 283 16.70 21.67 -3.80
N ARG A 284 16.92 21.15 -2.59
CA ARG A 284 17.53 19.83 -2.40
C ARG A 284 16.64 18.72 -2.93
N ASP A 285 15.34 18.75 -2.62
CA ASP A 285 14.39 17.72 -3.06
C ASP A 285 14.21 17.76 -4.59
N ALA A 286 14.18 18.95 -5.20
CA ALA A 286 14.17 19.17 -6.65
C ALA A 286 15.44 18.64 -7.33
N ARG A 287 16.63 18.98 -6.80
CA ARG A 287 17.92 18.46 -7.29
C ARG A 287 18.01 16.95 -7.16
N GLN A 288 17.46 16.37 -6.11
CA GLN A 288 17.43 14.91 -5.91
C GLN A 288 16.37 14.21 -6.77
N GLY A 289 15.38 14.95 -7.32
CA GLY A 289 14.22 14.38 -8.01
C GLY A 289 13.23 13.67 -7.08
N LYS A 290 13.28 13.92 -5.77
CA LYS A 290 12.33 13.34 -4.80
C LYS A 290 11.02 14.12 -4.84
N ARG A 291 9.92 13.41 -5.03
CA ARG A 291 8.57 14.00 -5.05
C ARG A 291 7.84 13.68 -3.76
N ARG A 292 7.56 14.69 -2.93
CA ARG A 292 6.74 14.54 -1.72
C ARG A 292 5.29 14.29 -2.07
N PHE A 293 4.76 15.09 -3.00
CA PHE A 293 3.43 14.91 -3.57
C PHE A 293 3.54 14.05 -4.82
N HIS A 294 3.38 12.74 -4.65
CA HIS A 294 3.54 11.76 -5.74
C HIS A 294 2.20 11.24 -6.27
N TRP A 295 1.09 11.89 -5.99
CA TRP A 295 -0.21 11.47 -6.52
C TRP A 295 -0.24 11.44 -8.06
N LEU A 296 0.27 12.49 -8.71
CA LEU A 296 0.38 12.52 -10.17
C LEU A 296 1.26 11.38 -10.71
N GLN A 297 2.33 11.05 -10.00
CA GLN A 297 3.18 9.90 -10.34
C GLN A 297 2.39 8.59 -10.24
N ARG A 298 1.60 8.39 -9.18
CA ARG A 298 0.71 7.22 -9.02
C ARG A 298 -0.31 7.14 -10.14
N LYS A 299 -0.96 8.26 -10.52
CA LYS A 299 -1.91 8.33 -11.65
C LYS A 299 -1.22 7.90 -12.96
N ARG A 300 -0.06 8.47 -13.27
CA ARG A 300 0.72 8.14 -14.49
C ARG A 300 1.20 6.69 -14.49
N GLN A 301 1.66 6.18 -13.35
CA GLN A 301 2.06 4.77 -13.20
C GLN A 301 0.88 3.83 -13.44
N LYS A 302 -0.29 4.14 -12.89
CA LYS A 302 -1.51 3.35 -13.14
C LYS A 302 -1.92 3.38 -14.60
N ARG A 303 -1.86 4.54 -15.26
CA ARG A 303 -2.08 4.67 -16.72
C ARG A 303 -1.10 3.82 -17.52
N ALA A 304 0.19 3.89 -17.20
CA ALA A 304 1.22 3.07 -17.84
C ALA A 304 0.99 1.56 -17.62
N SER A 305 0.59 1.14 -16.41
CA SER A 305 0.23 -0.25 -16.11
C SER A 305 -0.99 -0.71 -16.90
N MET A 306 -2.02 0.14 -17.04
CA MET A 306 -3.19 -0.16 -17.88
C MET A 306 -2.79 -0.34 -19.35
N LEU A 307 -1.98 0.57 -19.90
CA LEU A 307 -1.43 0.48 -21.25
C LEU A 307 -0.61 -0.78 -21.47
N LYS A 308 0.31 -1.08 -20.55
CA LYS A 308 1.12 -2.31 -20.57
C LYS A 308 0.23 -3.55 -20.59
N ARG A 309 -0.80 -3.61 -19.73
CA ARG A 309 -1.72 -4.75 -19.70
C ARG A 309 -2.55 -4.90 -20.97
N LEU A 310 -2.94 -3.79 -21.61
CA LEU A 310 -3.60 -3.81 -22.91
C LEU A 310 -2.66 -4.36 -24.00
N ALA A 311 -1.44 -3.83 -24.07
CA ALA A 311 -0.42 -4.22 -25.04
C ALA A 311 0.02 -5.70 -24.89
N LEU A 312 0.09 -6.22 -23.65
CA LEU A 312 0.41 -7.63 -23.39
C LEU A 312 -0.55 -8.63 -24.08
N ARG A 313 -1.79 -8.21 -24.38
CA ARG A 313 -2.74 -9.06 -25.10
C ARG A 313 -2.66 -8.90 -26.61
N LYS A 314 -2.50 -7.67 -27.09
CA LYS A 314 -2.42 -7.31 -28.50
C LYS A 314 -1.29 -6.28 -28.69
N PRO A 315 -0.06 -6.72 -28.97
CA PRO A 315 1.09 -5.83 -29.09
C PRO A 315 0.89 -4.77 -30.17
N ASP A 316 0.40 -5.17 -31.34
CA ASP A 316 0.22 -4.30 -32.51
C ASP A 316 -0.80 -3.17 -32.31
N ALA A 317 -1.72 -3.33 -31.34
CA ALA A 317 -2.79 -2.34 -31.10
C ALA A 317 -2.31 -1.13 -30.28
N PHE A 318 -1.21 -1.26 -29.54
CA PHE A 318 -0.66 -0.23 -28.65
C PHE A 318 0.86 -0.15 -28.81
N GLU A 319 1.35 -0.25 -30.04
CA GLU A 319 2.77 -0.04 -30.34
C GLU A 319 3.17 1.40 -29.98
N LEU A 320 4.32 1.57 -29.31
CA LEU A 320 4.82 2.89 -28.94
C LEU A 320 5.35 3.65 -30.17
N TRP A 321 5.99 2.92 -31.08
CA TRP A 321 6.52 3.42 -32.33
C TRP A 321 6.06 2.52 -33.47
N PRO A 322 5.61 3.07 -34.62
CA PRO A 322 5.11 2.25 -35.71
C PRO A 322 6.18 1.31 -36.28
N SER A 323 5.92 0.01 -36.27
CA SER A 323 6.89 -1.02 -36.70
C SER A 323 7.41 -0.86 -38.14
N ARG A 324 6.62 -0.27 -39.05
CA ARG A 324 7.00 -0.06 -40.45
C ARG A 324 7.76 1.25 -40.69
N VAL A 325 7.73 2.18 -39.74
CA VAL A 325 8.32 3.51 -39.89
C VAL A 325 9.74 3.49 -39.37
N VAL A 326 10.68 3.89 -40.22
CA VAL A 326 12.08 4.05 -39.84
C VAL A 326 12.20 5.20 -38.83
N ASP A 327 12.87 4.94 -37.71
CA ASP A 327 13.19 5.96 -36.72
C ASP A 327 14.54 6.64 -37.03
N TYR A 328 14.49 7.87 -37.55
CA TYR A 328 15.71 8.67 -37.78
C TYR A 328 16.39 9.08 -36.47
N SER A 329 15.65 9.25 -35.37
CA SER A 329 16.24 9.55 -34.06
C SER A 329 17.06 8.36 -33.55
N GLN A 330 16.62 7.12 -33.82
CA GLN A 330 17.42 5.91 -33.57
C GLN A 330 18.69 5.87 -34.43
N ARG A 331 18.66 6.35 -35.69
CA ARG A 331 19.88 6.46 -36.52
C ARG A 331 20.87 7.46 -35.94
N ILE A 332 20.39 8.60 -35.45
CA ILE A 332 21.23 9.60 -34.77
C ILE A 332 21.83 9.01 -33.48
N ALA A 333 21.01 8.32 -32.68
CA ALA A 333 21.49 7.62 -31.48
C ALA A 333 22.52 6.52 -31.81
N PHE A 334 22.34 5.81 -32.92
CA PHE A 334 23.29 4.80 -33.39
C PHE A 334 24.63 5.43 -33.80
N ILE A 335 24.63 6.59 -34.46
CA ILE A 335 25.85 7.36 -34.74
C ILE A 335 26.48 7.86 -33.42
N ALA A 336 25.68 8.35 -32.48
CA ALA A 336 26.16 8.77 -31.17
C ALA A 336 26.82 7.61 -30.40
N GLN A 337 26.29 6.38 -30.50
CA GLN A 337 26.93 5.18 -29.94
C GLN A 337 28.27 4.86 -30.61
N HIS A 338 28.44 5.13 -31.91
CA HIS A 338 29.76 5.00 -32.56
C HIS A 338 30.77 5.98 -31.96
N VAL A 339 30.34 7.22 -31.74
CA VAL A 339 31.16 8.27 -31.12
C VAL A 339 31.52 7.91 -29.68
N GLU A 340 30.54 7.48 -28.87
CA GLU A 340 30.73 7.05 -27.47
C GLU A 340 31.76 5.92 -27.35
N ASN A 341 31.72 4.94 -28.27
CA ASN A 341 32.63 3.80 -28.27
C ASN A 341 33.95 4.07 -29.01
N GLY A 342 34.15 5.28 -29.54
CA GLY A 342 35.37 5.68 -30.25
C GLY A 342 35.61 4.92 -31.57
N LEU A 343 34.54 4.49 -32.25
CA LEU A 343 34.62 3.82 -33.54
C LEU A 343 34.69 4.86 -34.67
N ASP A 344 35.68 4.75 -35.55
CA ASP A 344 35.84 5.68 -36.67
C ASP A 344 34.73 5.49 -37.72
N THR A 345 33.93 6.53 -37.93
CA THR A 345 32.75 6.51 -38.81
C THR A 345 33.04 7.02 -40.23
N LYS A 346 34.15 7.76 -40.45
CA LYS A 346 34.59 8.32 -41.75
C LYS A 346 33.51 9.01 -42.60
N GLY A 347 32.41 9.48 -41.99
CA GLY A 347 31.28 10.09 -42.71
C GLY A 347 30.55 9.15 -43.69
N ARG A 348 30.71 7.82 -43.59
CA ARG A 348 30.03 6.84 -44.46
C ARG A 348 28.73 6.36 -43.83
N TRP A 349 27.68 6.24 -44.63
CA TRP A 349 26.37 5.71 -44.19
C TRP A 349 25.79 4.75 -45.24
N PRO A 350 25.20 3.60 -44.87
CA PRO A 350 25.00 3.07 -43.51
C PRO A 350 26.28 2.58 -42.82
N LEU A 351 26.32 2.69 -41.49
CA LEU A 351 27.39 2.14 -40.65
C LEU A 351 27.09 0.68 -40.28
N ASP A 352 28.13 -0.12 -40.00
CA ASP A 352 28.00 -1.52 -39.64
C ASP A 352 27.59 -1.70 -38.16
N ARG A 353 26.50 -2.46 -37.95
CA ARG A 353 25.93 -2.75 -36.63
C ARG A 353 26.76 -3.72 -35.82
N ASP A 354 27.37 -4.72 -36.46
CA ASP A 354 28.15 -5.73 -35.76
C ASP A 354 29.53 -5.19 -35.38
N ASP A 355 30.08 -4.27 -36.18
CA ASP A 355 31.31 -3.54 -35.81
C ASP A 355 31.10 -2.64 -34.60
N LEU A 356 29.96 -1.94 -34.50
CA LEU A 356 29.60 -1.21 -33.28
C LEU A 356 29.51 -2.14 -32.07
N ALA A 357 28.84 -3.29 -32.22
CA ALA A 357 28.69 -4.27 -31.15
C ALA A 357 30.05 -4.80 -30.66
N LYS A 358 30.96 -5.14 -31.56
CA LYS A 358 32.34 -5.54 -31.25
C LYS A 358 33.13 -4.41 -30.59
N ALA A 359 33.02 -3.19 -31.12
CA ALA A 359 33.70 -2.01 -30.57
C ALA A 359 33.23 -1.72 -29.14
N ARG A 360 31.93 -1.86 -28.85
CA ARG A 360 31.37 -1.68 -27.51
C ARG A 360 31.88 -2.71 -26.50
N VAL A 361 31.92 -3.99 -26.88
CA VAL A 361 32.46 -5.06 -26.02
C VAL A 361 33.96 -4.85 -25.79
N ARG A 362 34.70 -4.47 -26.83
CA ARG A 362 36.12 -4.12 -26.71
C ARG A 362 36.33 -2.93 -25.77
N ARG A 363 35.55 -1.86 -25.93
CA ARG A 363 35.61 -0.66 -25.09
C ARG A 363 35.31 -0.98 -23.63
N SER A 364 34.28 -1.77 -23.34
CA SER A 364 33.96 -2.22 -21.97
C SER A 364 35.09 -3.05 -21.35
N ARG A 365 35.78 -3.87 -22.16
CA ARG A 365 36.92 -4.66 -21.70
C ARG A 365 38.16 -3.80 -21.41
N GLU A 366 38.42 -2.81 -22.26
CA GLU A 366 39.48 -1.82 -22.08
C GLU A 366 39.22 -0.95 -20.85
N GLU A 367 37.97 -0.50 -20.65
CA GLU A 367 37.54 0.25 -19.46
C GLU A 367 37.62 -0.57 -18.17
N ALA A 368 37.39 -1.89 -18.24
CA ALA A 368 37.64 -2.79 -17.11
C ALA A 368 39.14 -2.98 -16.81
N GLU A 369 40.05 -2.47 -17.65
CA GLU A 369 41.51 -2.59 -17.55
C GLU A 369 42.03 -4.04 -17.49
N ARG A 370 41.22 -5.02 -17.92
CA ARG A 370 41.55 -6.46 -17.87
C ARG A 370 42.30 -6.94 -19.10
N THR A 371 43.05 -6.06 -19.78
CA THR A 371 43.73 -6.37 -21.05
C THR A 371 44.81 -7.45 -20.89
N PHE A 372 45.56 -7.43 -19.79
CA PHE A 372 46.60 -8.43 -19.48
C PHE A 372 46.09 -9.60 -18.62
N LEU A 373 44.96 -9.43 -17.92
CA LEU A 373 44.39 -10.40 -16.97
C LEU A 373 43.27 -11.27 -17.57
N GLN A 374 43.30 -11.45 -18.89
CA GLN A 374 42.24 -12.15 -19.60
C GLN A 374 42.32 -13.65 -19.34
N THR A 375 41.22 -14.23 -18.86
CA THR A 375 41.12 -15.68 -18.70
C THR A 375 40.97 -16.37 -20.06
N ALA A 376 41.22 -17.68 -20.10
CA ALA A 376 41.05 -18.47 -21.32
C ALA A 376 39.60 -18.40 -21.84
N GLU A 377 38.61 -18.37 -20.95
CA GLU A 377 37.20 -18.22 -21.31
C GLU A 377 36.92 -16.85 -21.93
N GLU A 378 37.45 -15.76 -21.37
CA GLU A 378 37.29 -14.40 -21.92
C GLU A 378 37.93 -14.25 -23.29
N LYS A 379 39.11 -14.87 -23.50
CA LYS A 379 39.78 -14.92 -24.82
C LYS A 379 38.97 -15.73 -25.83
N HIS A 380 38.44 -16.88 -25.42
CA HIS A 380 37.60 -17.72 -26.28
C HIS A 380 36.31 -16.99 -26.70
N MET A 381 35.62 -16.34 -25.77
CA MET A 381 34.43 -15.55 -26.05
C MET A 381 34.72 -14.38 -26.99
N SER A 382 35.82 -13.66 -26.78
CA SER A 382 36.24 -12.56 -27.67
C SER A 382 36.52 -13.07 -29.09
N LYS A 383 37.19 -14.22 -29.22
CA LYS A 383 37.47 -14.84 -30.53
C LYS A 383 36.17 -15.25 -31.24
N LYS A 384 35.22 -15.82 -30.50
CA LYS A 384 33.91 -16.23 -31.03
C LYS A 384 33.04 -15.04 -31.45
N MET A 385 33.11 -13.92 -30.74
CA MET A 385 32.39 -12.68 -31.13
C MET A 385 33.05 -11.98 -32.33
N ASN A 386 34.36 -12.13 -32.51
CA ASN A 386 35.05 -11.55 -33.67
C ASN A 386 34.91 -12.41 -34.94
N GLY A 387 34.74 -13.72 -34.80
CA GLY A 387 34.44 -14.63 -35.92
C GLY A 387 32.97 -14.54 -36.29
N GLY A 388 32.66 -13.91 -37.42
CA GLY A 388 31.29 -13.78 -37.93
C GLY A 388 30.63 -15.15 -38.09
N GLY A 389 29.73 -15.49 -37.17
CA GLY A 389 28.89 -16.68 -37.29
C GLY A 389 27.74 -16.41 -38.27
N PRO A 390 27.37 -17.38 -39.12
CA PRO A 390 26.41 -17.15 -40.20
C PRO A 390 24.96 -16.90 -39.73
N ASP A 391 24.58 -17.41 -38.55
CA ASP A 391 23.16 -17.51 -38.17
C ASP A 391 22.71 -16.60 -37.01
N GLY A 392 23.57 -15.70 -36.50
CA GLY A 392 23.20 -14.84 -35.36
C GLY A 392 23.89 -13.49 -35.33
N SER A 393 23.11 -12.40 -35.33
CA SER A 393 23.64 -11.03 -35.16
C SER A 393 24.07 -10.78 -33.72
N ILE A 394 25.31 -10.32 -33.55
CA ILE A 394 25.91 -10.01 -32.24
C ILE A 394 25.16 -8.85 -31.59
N MET A 395 24.72 -7.88 -32.39
CA MET A 395 23.94 -6.75 -31.88
C MET A 395 22.62 -7.20 -31.24
N GLN A 396 21.90 -8.14 -31.85
CA GLN A 396 20.65 -8.67 -31.28
C GLN A 396 20.91 -9.40 -29.95
N LEU A 397 22.04 -10.12 -29.85
CA LEU A 397 22.43 -10.76 -28.61
C LEU A 397 22.77 -9.75 -27.51
N LEU A 398 23.51 -8.67 -27.83
CA LEU A 398 23.81 -7.61 -26.87
C LEU A 398 22.53 -6.89 -26.42
N GLN A 399 21.62 -6.61 -27.33
CA GLN A 399 20.33 -6.01 -27.01
C GLN A 399 19.49 -6.94 -26.10
N ALA A 400 19.55 -8.25 -26.31
CA ALA A 400 18.92 -9.22 -25.41
C ALA A 400 19.59 -9.24 -24.02
N LEU A 401 20.93 -9.15 -23.95
CA LEU A 401 21.68 -9.08 -22.69
C LEU A 401 21.43 -7.80 -21.89
N GLU A 402 21.08 -6.70 -22.56
CA GLU A 402 20.69 -5.45 -21.91
C GLU A 402 19.34 -5.54 -21.19
N THR A 403 18.52 -6.55 -21.48
CA THR A 403 17.25 -6.73 -20.76
C THR A 403 17.54 -7.14 -19.31
N PRO A 404 17.14 -6.34 -18.30
CA PRO A 404 17.48 -6.61 -16.91
C PRO A 404 16.52 -7.66 -16.32
N GLU A 405 16.53 -8.86 -16.89
CA GLU A 405 15.70 -9.97 -16.43
C GLU A 405 16.25 -10.61 -15.16
N LYS A 406 15.35 -11.13 -14.33
CA LYS A 406 15.73 -11.76 -13.07
C LYS A 406 16.33 -13.15 -13.35
N PRO A 407 17.52 -13.49 -12.85
CA PRO A 407 18.10 -14.81 -13.08
C PRO A 407 17.31 -15.92 -12.39
N PHE A 408 17.36 -17.12 -12.96
CA PHE A 408 16.83 -18.34 -12.36
C PHE A 408 17.75 -18.84 -11.23
N LYS A 409 17.15 -19.44 -10.21
CA LYS A 409 17.90 -20.12 -9.13
C LYS A 409 18.12 -21.60 -9.47
N ARG A 410 19.23 -22.18 -9.00
CA ARG A 410 19.50 -23.63 -9.11
C ARG A 410 18.42 -24.44 -8.38
N LEU A 411 17.93 -25.51 -9.01
CA LEU A 411 16.89 -26.41 -8.46
C LEU A 411 17.39 -27.85 -8.43
N SER A 412 16.85 -28.65 -7.51
CA SER A 412 17.01 -30.11 -7.55
C SER A 412 16.31 -30.69 -8.78
N ARG A 413 16.86 -31.77 -9.36
CA ARG A 413 16.35 -32.43 -10.58
C ARG A 413 14.86 -32.76 -10.48
N LYS A 414 14.40 -33.34 -9.36
CA LYS A 414 12.97 -33.67 -9.14
C LYS A 414 12.09 -32.43 -9.11
N VAL A 415 12.55 -31.34 -8.48
CA VAL A 415 11.80 -30.08 -8.40
C VAL A 415 11.75 -29.39 -9.77
N TYR A 416 12.84 -29.45 -10.54
CA TYR A 416 12.90 -28.96 -11.91
C TYR A 416 11.94 -29.74 -12.82
N ALA A 417 11.98 -31.07 -12.81
CA ALA A 417 11.07 -31.90 -13.60
C ALA A 417 9.59 -31.62 -13.27
N ASN A 418 9.26 -31.52 -11.97
CA ASN A 418 7.91 -31.15 -11.55
C ASN A 418 7.50 -29.74 -12.01
N ARG A 419 8.46 -28.80 -12.08
CA ARG A 419 8.22 -27.45 -12.57
C ARG A 419 7.97 -27.45 -14.07
N VAL A 420 8.81 -28.12 -14.85
CA VAL A 420 8.61 -28.28 -16.29
C VAL A 420 7.25 -28.89 -16.57
N ASN A 421 6.89 -29.96 -15.86
CA ASN A 421 5.58 -30.58 -16.00
C ASN A 421 4.44 -29.59 -15.67
N ALA A 422 4.56 -28.82 -14.59
CA ALA A 422 3.54 -27.82 -14.21
C ALA A 422 3.43 -26.64 -15.19
N ILE A 423 4.53 -26.27 -15.86
CA ILE A 423 4.55 -25.25 -16.92
C ILE A 423 3.85 -25.80 -18.17
N VAL A 424 4.15 -27.04 -18.58
CA VAL A 424 3.47 -27.72 -19.70
C VAL A 424 1.97 -27.81 -19.46
N HIS A 425 1.55 -28.08 -18.23
CA HIS A 425 0.14 -28.06 -17.84
C HIS A 425 -0.48 -26.66 -17.65
N GLY A 426 0.31 -25.59 -17.72
CA GLY A 426 -0.17 -24.21 -17.64
C GLY A 426 -0.59 -23.70 -16.24
N ASP A 427 -0.18 -24.36 -15.14
CA ASP A 427 -0.52 -23.92 -13.77
C ASP A 427 0.58 -23.06 -13.11
N GLN A 428 1.83 -23.18 -13.58
CA GLN A 428 2.98 -22.44 -13.08
C GLN A 428 3.65 -21.60 -14.18
N ASP A 429 4.30 -20.52 -13.76
CA ASP A 429 5.22 -19.77 -14.62
C ASP A 429 6.65 -20.32 -14.56
N GLU A 430 7.52 -19.74 -15.37
CA GLU A 430 8.94 -20.09 -15.50
C GLU A 430 9.71 -20.04 -14.16
N TYR A 431 9.34 -19.13 -13.25
CA TYR A 431 9.96 -19.01 -11.92
C TYR A 431 9.34 -19.96 -10.88
N GLY A 432 8.29 -20.71 -11.25
CA GLY A 432 7.55 -21.65 -10.40
C GLY A 432 6.50 -20.99 -9.51
N ARG A 433 6.06 -19.76 -9.81
CA ARG A 433 4.94 -19.11 -9.15
C ARG A 433 3.66 -19.70 -9.74
N ARG A 434 2.72 -20.11 -8.88
CA ARG A 434 1.43 -20.67 -9.31
C ARG A 434 0.46 -19.56 -9.66
N TYR A 435 -0.14 -19.61 -10.85
CA TYR A 435 -1.01 -18.54 -11.35
C TYR A 435 -2.18 -18.25 -10.41
N ARG A 436 -2.95 -19.27 -10.02
CA ARG A 436 -4.11 -19.13 -9.12
C ARG A 436 -3.76 -18.51 -7.76
N LYS A 437 -2.58 -18.85 -7.20
CA LYS A 437 -2.13 -18.30 -5.91
C LYS A 437 -1.71 -16.84 -6.04
N MET A 438 -1.03 -16.48 -7.13
CA MET A 438 -0.62 -15.10 -7.39
C MET A 438 -1.80 -14.19 -7.72
N GLU A 439 -2.79 -14.70 -8.44
CA GLU A 439 -4.06 -14.02 -8.70
C GLU A 439 -4.82 -13.73 -7.39
N ALA A 440 -4.98 -14.73 -6.51
CA ALA A 440 -5.65 -14.53 -5.23
C ALA A 440 -4.93 -13.51 -4.34
N ARG A 441 -3.58 -13.55 -4.30
CA ARG A 441 -2.73 -12.62 -3.51
C ARG A 441 -2.69 -11.20 -4.06
N SER A 442 -2.83 -11.02 -5.38
CA SER A 442 -2.88 -9.71 -6.02
C SER A 442 -4.25 -9.06 -5.86
N LYS A 443 -5.34 -9.85 -5.93
CA LYS A 443 -6.72 -9.35 -5.81
C LYS A 443 -7.14 -9.04 -4.37
N ARG A 444 -6.77 -9.87 -3.39
CA ARG A 444 -7.22 -9.75 -2.00
C ARG A 444 -6.15 -9.19 -1.08
N ARG A 445 -6.59 -8.60 0.03
CA ARG A 445 -5.72 -8.18 1.14
C ARG A 445 -5.04 -9.39 1.78
N ILE A 446 -3.76 -9.25 2.10
CA ILE A 446 -2.98 -10.27 2.82
C ILE A 446 -2.73 -9.86 4.28
N ARG A 447 -2.56 -8.55 4.53
CA ARG A 447 -2.27 -8.01 5.86
C ARG A 447 -3.46 -8.29 6.81
N PRO A 448 -3.23 -8.97 7.96
CA PRO A 448 -4.26 -9.12 8.97
C PRO A 448 -4.45 -7.80 9.74
N TYR A 449 -5.56 -7.70 10.44
CA TYR A 449 -5.75 -6.67 11.46
C TYR A 449 -4.96 -7.06 12.71
N GLU A 450 -4.27 -6.10 13.34
CA GLU A 450 -3.51 -6.32 14.58
C GLU A 450 -4.36 -6.01 15.83
N SER A 451 -5.46 -5.25 15.69
CA SER A 451 -6.36 -4.90 16.79
C SER A 451 -7.78 -4.57 16.32
N LEU A 452 -8.78 -4.74 17.20
CA LEU A 452 -10.15 -4.23 16.98
C LEU A 452 -10.18 -2.71 16.80
N SER A 453 -9.30 -1.99 17.51
CA SER A 453 -9.17 -0.53 17.35
C SER A 453 -8.77 -0.17 15.91
N GLU A 454 -7.88 -0.95 15.31
CA GLU A 454 -7.48 -0.79 13.92
C GLU A 454 -8.63 -1.12 12.96
N MET A 455 -9.44 -2.14 13.24
CA MET A 455 -10.64 -2.42 12.44
C MET A 455 -11.64 -1.26 12.47
N ALA A 456 -11.84 -0.66 13.64
CA ALA A 456 -12.69 0.52 13.78
C ALA A 456 -12.13 1.72 13.00
N LEU A 457 -10.81 1.93 13.05
CA LEU A 457 -10.14 2.98 12.27
C LEU A 457 -10.27 2.76 10.77
N GLU A 458 -10.06 1.53 10.29
CA GLU A 458 -10.22 1.19 8.88
C GLU A 458 -11.68 1.39 8.47
N LYS A 459 -12.66 1.08 9.32
CA LYS A 459 -14.08 1.33 9.05
C LYS A 459 -14.41 2.83 8.95
N GLU A 460 -13.83 3.65 9.83
CA GLU A 460 -13.95 5.12 9.84
C GLU A 460 -13.38 5.70 8.52
N LEU A 461 -12.12 5.37 8.21
CA LEU A 461 -11.38 5.99 7.10
C LEU A 461 -11.66 5.37 5.72
N ARG A 462 -12.39 4.25 5.63
CA ARG A 462 -12.69 3.61 4.34
C ARG A 462 -13.67 4.41 3.49
N LYS A 463 -14.56 5.18 4.13
CA LYS A 463 -15.61 5.98 3.47
C LYS A 463 -15.14 7.40 3.11
N GLU A 464 -13.84 7.63 3.10
CA GLU A 464 -13.26 8.91 2.75
C GLU A 464 -13.38 9.18 1.23
N PRO A 465 -13.74 10.41 0.82
CA PRO A 465 -13.90 10.76 -0.58
C PRO A 465 -12.59 10.60 -1.35
N ARG A 466 -12.69 10.12 -2.59
CA ARG A 466 -11.53 9.92 -3.47
C ARG A 466 -11.33 11.11 -4.39
N ILE A 467 -10.44 12.02 -3.97
CA ILE A 467 -10.22 13.30 -4.66
C ILE A 467 -9.63 13.11 -6.06
N TYR A 468 -8.76 12.11 -6.23
CA TYR A 468 -7.95 11.99 -7.45
C TYR A 468 -7.93 10.57 -8.06
N THR A 469 -8.72 9.66 -7.50
CA THR A 469 -8.98 8.34 -8.10
C THR A 469 -10.46 8.22 -8.38
N ASN A 470 -10.82 7.31 -9.29
CA ASN A 470 -12.21 6.95 -9.49
C ASN A 470 -12.83 6.52 -8.16
N GLY A 471 -13.96 7.14 -7.82
CA GLY A 471 -14.74 6.80 -6.64
C GLY A 471 -15.23 5.36 -6.68
N LEU A 472 -15.37 4.76 -5.50
CA LEU A 472 -16.08 3.50 -5.32
C LEU A 472 -17.54 3.82 -5.02
N HIS A 473 -18.45 2.95 -5.44
CA HIS A 473 -19.85 3.09 -5.04
C HIS A 473 -19.99 2.77 -3.56
N HIS A 474 -20.17 3.81 -2.74
CA HIS A 474 -20.51 3.71 -1.34
C HIS A 474 -22.04 3.72 -1.21
N SER A 475 -22.64 2.53 -1.28
CA SER A 475 -24.06 2.41 -0.95
C SER A 475 -24.27 2.72 0.53
N ASP A 476 -25.40 3.35 0.87
CA ASP A 476 -25.75 3.69 2.27
C ASP A 476 -25.67 2.46 3.18
N ASP A 477 -26.01 1.34 2.56
CA ASP A 477 -26.23 0.04 3.11
C ASP A 477 -24.95 -0.83 3.14
N GLU A 478 -23.81 -0.32 2.64
CA GLU A 478 -22.54 -1.04 2.45
C GLU A 478 -22.02 -1.67 3.76
N ASN A 479 -22.19 -0.95 4.87
CA ASN A 479 -21.74 -1.33 6.22
C ASN A 479 -22.87 -1.88 7.11
N TRP A 480 -24.10 -1.89 6.61
CA TRP A 480 -25.22 -2.46 7.35
C TRP A 480 -25.13 -3.99 7.32
N PRO A 481 -25.73 -4.68 8.31
CA PRO A 481 -25.82 -6.14 8.28
C PRO A 481 -26.38 -6.62 6.94
N ARG A 482 -25.61 -7.45 6.24
CA ARG A 482 -25.99 -8.00 4.92
C ARG A 482 -26.69 -9.35 5.02
N HIS A 483 -26.78 -9.92 6.22
CA HIS A 483 -27.37 -11.23 6.45
C HIS A 483 -28.80 -11.35 5.89
N THR A 484 -29.59 -10.28 5.95
CA THR A 484 -30.95 -10.22 5.41
C THR A 484 -31.03 -9.75 3.95
N LYS A 485 -29.91 -9.34 3.35
CA LYS A 485 -29.83 -8.79 1.97
C LYS A 485 -29.25 -9.80 0.99
N SER A 486 -28.22 -10.54 1.42
CA SER A 486 -27.59 -11.57 0.62
C SER A 486 -28.39 -12.87 0.77
N TRP A 487 -28.90 -13.40 -0.34
CA TRP A 487 -29.62 -14.68 -0.35
C TRP A 487 -28.83 -15.83 0.31
N GLY A 488 -27.50 -15.87 0.10
CA GLY A 488 -26.66 -16.96 0.58
C GLY A 488 -26.18 -16.86 2.03
N ASP A 489 -26.39 -15.73 2.72
CA ASP A 489 -25.82 -15.52 4.07
C ASP A 489 -26.61 -16.25 5.17
N GLY A 490 -27.84 -16.70 4.88
CA GLY A 490 -28.68 -17.52 5.78
C GLY A 490 -29.05 -18.89 5.23
N MET A 491 -28.52 -19.28 4.06
CA MET A 491 -28.76 -20.60 3.48
C MET A 491 -27.81 -21.65 4.08
N PRO A 492 -28.24 -22.93 4.12
CA PRO A 492 -27.40 -23.99 4.65
C PRO A 492 -26.04 -24.09 3.97
N SER A 493 -24.98 -24.02 4.78
CA SER A 493 -23.60 -24.00 4.30
C SER A 493 -22.79 -25.16 4.86
N MET A 494 -22.24 -25.98 3.97
CA MET A 494 -21.30 -27.05 4.36
C MET A 494 -20.05 -26.53 5.08
N ARG A 495 -19.66 -25.26 4.86
CA ARG A 495 -18.47 -24.68 5.49
C ARG A 495 -18.74 -24.15 6.89
N TYR A 496 -19.96 -23.68 7.15
CA TYR A 496 -20.36 -23.08 8.42
C TYR A 496 -21.18 -24.03 9.31
N GLY A 497 -21.70 -25.11 8.74
CA GLY A 497 -22.48 -26.14 9.45
C GLY A 497 -23.93 -25.70 9.66
N PHE A 498 -24.83 -26.27 8.84
CA PHE A 498 -26.26 -25.96 8.70
C PHE A 498 -26.64 -24.53 8.36
#